data_AF-A0A651H3I7-F1
#
_entry.id   AF-A0A651H3I7-F1
#
_cell.length_a   1.000
_cell.length_b   1.000
_cell.length_c   1.000
_cell.angle_alpha   90.00
_cell.angle_beta   90.00
_cell.angle_gamma   90.00
#
_symmetry.space_group_name_H-M   'P 1'
#
loop_
_entity.id
_entity.type
_entity.pdbx_description
1 polymer ?
#
loop_
_entity_poly.entity_id
_entity_poly.type
_entity_poly.pdbx_seq_one_letter_code
_entity_poly.pdbx_strand_id
1 'polypeptide(L)'
;MLLLPAFGFFACERESRVRTAEFNRLQESHHQAFNNAMTPTELSELIDAWNAFADRYPASDEARHARARSLQLEEAAREWETRRKDKADTPSLRTAIRLRP
;
A
#
# COMPACT_ATOMS: atom_id res chain seq x y z
N MET A 1 28.99 32.87 27.84
CA MET A 1 28.06 32.61 26.72
C MET A 1 28.14 31.12 26.37
N LEU A 2 27.17 30.33 26.84
CA LEU A 2 27.07 28.90 26.54
C LEU A 2 26.29 28.76 25.23
N LEU A 3 27.00 28.48 24.14
CA LEU A 3 26.41 28.14 22.84
C LEU A 3 26.51 26.62 22.68
N LEU A 4 25.42 25.89 22.91
CA LEU A 4 25.12 24.54 22.38
C LEU A 4 23.69 24.14 22.84
N PRO A 5 22.85 23.42 22.05
CA PRO A 5 23.08 22.88 20.71
C PRO A 5 21.90 23.19 19.74
N ALA A 6 22.04 24.16 18.84
CA ALA A 6 21.07 24.33 17.74
C ALA A 6 21.06 23.13 16.76
N PHE A 7 22.12 22.31 16.77
CA PHE A 7 22.26 21.14 15.88
C PHE A 7 21.20 20.05 16.08
N GLY A 8 20.67 19.86 17.29
CA GLY A 8 19.66 18.84 17.56
C GLY A 8 18.28 19.18 16.99
N PHE A 9 17.92 20.47 16.98
CA PHE A 9 16.61 20.94 16.52
C PHE A 9 16.48 20.86 14.98
N PHE A 10 17.53 21.26 14.26
CA PHE A 10 17.56 21.17 12.80
C PHE A 10 17.56 19.73 12.27
N ALA A 11 18.21 18.79 12.98
CA ALA A 11 18.19 17.38 12.61
C ALA A 11 16.76 16.80 12.72
N CYS A 12 16.08 17.10 13.84
CA CYS A 12 14.70 16.66 14.08
C CYS A 12 13.70 17.24 13.06
N GLU A 13 13.82 18.54 12.73
CA GLU A 13 12.95 19.15 11.70
C GLU A 13 13.20 18.57 10.30
N ARG A 14 14.47 18.35 9.94
CA ARG A 14 14.82 17.78 8.63
C ARG A 14 14.30 16.36 8.49
N GLU A 15 14.45 15.54 9.53
CA GLU A 15 13.94 14.16 9.56
C GLU A 15 12.41 14.13 9.46
N SER A 16 11.72 15.05 10.13
CA SER A 16 10.26 15.19 10.00
C SER A 16 9.83 15.50 8.56
N ARG A 17 10.52 16.41 7.87
CA ARG A 17 10.19 16.74 6.47
C ARG A 17 10.42 15.57 5.53
N VAL A 18 11.51 14.82 5.71
CA VAL A 18 11.81 13.63 4.90
C VAL A 18 10.74 12.56 5.12
N ARG A 19 10.36 12.29 6.37
CA ARG A 19 9.28 11.34 6.70
C ARG A 19 7.96 11.73 6.04
N THR A 20 7.54 13.00 6.15
CA THR A 20 6.29 13.47 5.53
C THR A 20 6.35 13.38 4.01
N ALA A 21 7.50 13.68 3.39
CA ALA A 21 7.66 13.54 1.94
C ALA A 21 7.60 12.07 1.48
N GLU A 22 8.21 11.15 2.23
CA GLU A 22 8.14 9.70 1.96
C GLU A 22 6.70 9.19 2.11
N PHE A 23 5.99 9.60 3.17
CA PHE A 23 4.58 9.28 3.36
C PHE A 23 3.69 9.79 2.21
N ASN A 24 3.90 11.04 1.76
CA ASN A 24 3.12 11.62 0.66
C ASN A 24 3.35 10.89 -0.66
N ARG A 25 4.58 10.45 -0.95
CA ARG A 25 4.87 9.63 -2.15
C ARG A 25 4.15 8.29 -2.10
N LEU A 26 4.16 7.61 -0.95
CA LEU A 26 3.41 6.37 -0.77
C LEU A 26 1.91 6.59 -0.94
N GLN A 27 1.39 7.73 -0.47
CA GLN A 27 -0.01 8.10 -0.69
C GLN A 27 -0.34 8.29 -2.17
N GLU A 28 0.53 8.94 -2.93
CA GLU A 28 0.34 9.11 -4.37
C GLU A 28 0.36 7.77 -5.12
N SER A 29 1.33 6.89 -4.80
CA SER A 29 1.37 5.53 -5.34
C SER A 29 0.12 4.73 -4.98
N HIS A 30 -0.39 4.88 -3.75
CA HIS A 30 -1.64 4.26 -3.31
C HIS A 30 -2.83 4.77 -4.11
N HIS A 31 -2.94 6.08 -4.34
CA HIS A 31 -4.00 6.64 -5.17
C HIS A 31 -3.93 6.11 -6.62
N GLN A 32 -2.73 6.00 -7.17
CA GLN A 32 -2.52 5.41 -8.48
C GLN A 32 -2.90 3.92 -8.52
N ALA A 33 -2.58 3.15 -7.48
CA ALA A 33 -2.94 1.72 -7.39
C ALA A 33 -4.46 1.49 -7.36
N PHE A 34 -5.21 2.41 -6.77
CA PHE A 34 -6.68 2.33 -6.74
C PHE A 34 -7.33 2.79 -8.05
N ASN A 35 -6.75 3.78 -8.73
CA ASN A 35 -7.31 4.32 -9.96
C ASN A 35 -6.88 3.56 -11.22
N ASN A 36 -5.66 3.00 -11.21
CA ASN A 36 -5.11 2.22 -12.31
C ASN A 36 -5.16 0.74 -11.97
N ALA A 37 -5.33 -0.11 -12.97
CA ALA A 37 -5.28 -1.56 -12.79
C ALA A 37 -3.83 -2.02 -12.60
N MET A 38 -3.28 -1.82 -11.39
CA MET A 38 -1.98 -2.39 -11.01
C MET A 38 -2.04 -3.92 -11.05
N THR A 39 -0.91 -4.52 -11.42
CA THR A 39 -0.72 -5.97 -11.34
C THR A 39 -0.63 -6.42 -9.87
N PRO A 40 -0.92 -7.70 -9.57
CA PRO A 40 -0.80 -8.22 -8.21
C PRO A 40 0.60 -8.03 -7.60
N THR A 41 1.65 -8.08 -8.43
CA THR A 41 3.03 -7.87 -8.00
C THR A 41 3.26 -6.43 -7.54
N GLU A 42 2.85 -5.43 -8.33
CA GLU A 42 2.97 -4.02 -7.97
C GLU A 42 2.18 -3.68 -6.71
N LEU A 43 1.02 -4.31 -6.53
CA LEU A 43 0.22 -4.17 -5.32
C LEU A 43 0.93 -4.74 -4.08
N SER A 44 1.58 -5.90 -4.21
CA SER A 44 2.38 -6.51 -3.13
C SER A 44 3.57 -5.62 -2.77
N GLU A 45 4.31 -5.12 -3.76
CA GLU A 45 5.44 -4.21 -3.53
C GLU A 45 5.00 -2.93 -2.81
N LEU A 46 3.82 -2.40 -3.15
CA LEU A 46 3.26 -1.23 -2.48
C LEU A 46 2.87 -1.52 -1.02
N ILE A 47 2.29 -2.69 -0.74
CA ILE A 47 1.99 -3.15 0.64
C ILE A 47 3.28 -3.23 1.45
N ASP A 48 4.33 -3.85 0.87
CA ASP A 48 5.64 -3.96 1.51
C ASP A 48 6.26 -2.58 1.78
N ALA A 49 6.12 -1.64 0.84
CA ALA A 49 6.61 -0.28 1.02
C ALA A 49 5.89 0.47 2.17
N TRP A 50 4.57 0.30 2.32
CA TRP A 50 3.82 0.84 3.45
C TRP A 50 4.26 0.22 4.79
N ASN A 51 4.48 -1.09 4.82
CA ASN A 51 4.96 -1.79 6.02
C ASN A 51 6.37 -1.35 6.40
N ALA A 52 7.29 -1.28 5.44
CA ALA A 52 8.67 -0.82 5.65
C ALA A 52 8.73 0.63 6.17
N PHE A 53 7.87 1.51 5.68
CA PHE A 53 7.74 2.87 6.21
C PHE A 53 7.29 2.87 7.67
N ALA A 54 6.26 2.07 8.00
CA ALA A 54 5.74 1.97 9.36
C ALA A 54 6.80 1.42 10.34
N ASP A 55 7.62 0.47 9.89
CA ASP A 55 8.68 -0.14 10.70
C ASP A 55 9.88 0.80 10.89
N ARG A 56 10.16 1.67 9.91
CA ARG A 56 11.18 2.72 10.01
C ARG A 56 10.78 3.82 10.99
N TYR A 57 9.48 4.15 11.09
CA TYR A 57 8.98 5.25 11.92
C TYR A 57 7.88 4.84 12.92
N PRO A 58 8.10 3.83 13.78
CA PRO A 58 7.04 3.11 14.49
C PRO A 58 6.26 3.95 15.52
N ALA A 59 6.87 5.03 16.03
CA ALA A 59 6.26 5.92 17.02
C ALA A 59 5.50 7.12 16.42
N SER A 60 5.39 7.19 15.09
CA SER A 60 4.72 8.29 14.38
C SER A 60 3.24 8.00 14.10
N ASP A 61 2.43 9.06 14.00
CA ASP A 61 1.03 8.92 13.56
C ASP A 61 0.96 8.45 12.10
N GLU A 62 1.92 8.87 11.28
CA GLU A 62 2.08 8.43 9.89
C GLU A 62 2.28 6.91 9.78
N ALA A 63 2.99 6.28 10.71
CA ALA A 63 3.13 4.82 10.74
C ALA A 63 1.81 4.10 11.06
N ARG A 64 0.96 4.68 11.91
CA ARG A 64 -0.39 4.14 12.16
C ARG A 64 -1.23 4.19 10.89
N HIS A 65 -1.17 5.31 10.16
CA HIS A 65 -1.85 5.46 8.88
C HIS A 65 -1.29 4.52 7.80
N ALA A 66 0.03 4.35 7.74
CA ALA A 66 0.68 3.43 6.82
C ALA A 66 0.21 1.98 7.01
N ARG A 67 0.14 1.49 8.25
CA ARG A 67 -0.41 0.16 8.55
C ARG A 67 -1.87 0.03 8.15
N ALA A 68 -2.69 1.04 8.44
CA ALA A 68 -4.10 1.03 8.03
C ALA A 68 -4.26 0.97 6.50
N ARG A 69 -3.41 1.69 5.75
CA ARG A 69 -3.41 1.68 4.28
C ARG A 69 -2.93 0.35 3.70
N SER A 70 -1.91 -0.25 4.30
CA SER A 70 -1.42 -1.60 3.96
C SER A 70 -2.54 -2.64 4.10
N LEU A 71 -3.25 -2.65 5.23
CA LEU A 71 -4.38 -3.56 5.46
C LEU A 71 -5.53 -3.37 4.44
N GLN A 72 -5.85 -2.12 4.08
CA GLN A 72 -6.85 -1.83 3.05
C GLN A 72 -6.45 -2.38 1.68
N LEU A 73 -5.17 -2.26 1.31
CA LEU A 73 -4.65 -2.80 0.05
C LEU A 73 -4.70 -4.33 0.04
N GLU A 74 -4.33 -4.98 1.16
CA GLU A 74 -4.43 -6.43 1.29
C GLU A 74 -5.87 -6.94 1.15
N GLU A 75 -6.83 -6.25 1.76
CA GLU A 75 -8.24 -6.61 1.67
C GLU A 75 -8.76 -6.46 0.24
N ALA A 76 -8.45 -5.34 -0.41
CA ALA A 76 -8.80 -5.11 -1.81
C ALA A 76 -8.16 -6.16 -2.74
N ALA A 77 -6.90 -6.55 -2.47
CA ALA A 77 -6.20 -7.60 -3.21
C ALA A 77 -6.92 -8.95 -3.11
N ARG A 78 -7.32 -9.34 -1.88
CA ARG A 78 -8.06 -10.60 -1.65
C ARG A 78 -9.42 -10.59 -2.32
N GLU A 79 -10.15 -9.48 -2.25
CA GLU A 79 -11.43 -9.35 -2.95
C GLU A 79 -11.28 -9.50 -4.46
N TRP A 80 -10.26 -8.85 -5.04
CA TRP A 80 -9.97 -8.95 -6.47
C TRP A 80 -9.64 -10.38 -6.90
N GLU A 81 -8.79 -11.08 -6.14
CA GLU A 81 -8.43 -12.47 -6.41
C GLU A 81 -9.65 -13.40 -6.29
N THR A 82 -10.50 -13.18 -5.29
CA THR A 82 -11.74 -13.96 -5.10
C THR A 82 -12.68 -13.79 -6.30
N ARG A 83 -12.92 -12.54 -6.74
CA ARG A 83 -13.75 -12.25 -7.91
C ARG A 83 -13.16 -12.81 -9.21
N ARG A 84 -11.83 -12.84 -9.33
CA ARG A 84 -11.12 -13.45 -10.48
C ARG A 84 -11.36 -14.96 -10.52
N LYS A 85 -11.24 -15.63 -9.36
CA LYS A 85 -11.47 -17.07 -9.24
C LYS A 85 -12.91 -17.45 -9.55
N ASP A 86 -13.90 -16.74 -9.01
CA ASP A 86 -15.32 -17.00 -9.28
C ASP A 86 -15.66 -16.91 -10.79
N LYS A 87 -15.06 -15.95 -11.51
CA LYS A 87 -15.22 -15.84 -12.96
C LYS A 87 -14.52 -16.94 -13.74
N ALA A 88 -13.40 -17.47 -13.24
CA ALA A 88 -12.70 -18.60 -13.86
C ALA A 88 -13.44 -19.92 -13.62
N ASP A 89 -14.07 -20.08 -12.44
CA ASP A 89 -14.86 -21.26 -12.05
C ASP A 89 -16.30 -21.25 -12.60
N THR A 90 -16.75 -20.17 -13.27
CA THR A 90 -18.02 -20.17 -13.99
C THR A 90 -17.78 -20.71 -15.41
N PRO A 91 -18.07 -22.00 -15.71
CA PRO A 91 -17.99 -22.48 -17.08
C PRO A 91 -18.96 -21.65 -17.92
N SER A 92 -18.46 -21.06 -19.01
CA SER A 92 -19.34 -20.32 -19.92
C SER A 92 -20.53 -21.21 -20.28
N LEU A 93 -21.75 -20.68 -20.18
CA LEU A 93 -22.97 -21.39 -20.57
C LEU A 93 -22.87 -21.97 -22.01
N ARG A 94 -22.01 -21.39 -22.84
CA ARG A 94 -21.69 -21.84 -24.20
C ARG A 94 -20.94 -23.18 -24.25
N THR A 95 -20.16 -23.51 -23.22
CA THR A 95 -19.43 -24.79 -23.09
C THR A 95 -20.32 -25.86 -22.47
N ALA A 96 -21.19 -25.51 -21.52
CA ALA A 96 -22.12 -26.43 -20.87
C ALA A 96 -23.17 -27.02 -21.83
N ILE A 97 -23.51 -26.32 -22.92
CA ILE A 97 -24.51 -26.78 -23.91
C ILE A 97 -23.93 -27.80 -24.91
N ARG A 98 -22.59 -27.93 -25.05
CA ARG A 98 -21.96 -28.87 -26.00
C ARG A 98 -21.83 -30.31 -25.51
N LEU A 99 -22.27 -30.63 -24.28
CA LEU A 99 -22.16 -31.97 -23.69
C LEU A 99 -23.52 -32.68 -23.53
N ARG A 100 -24.44 -32.53 -24.51
CA ARG A 100 -25.55 -33.47 -24.65
C ARG A 100 -25.29 -34.38 -25.85
N PRO A 101 -25.27 -35.71 -25.66
CA PRO A 101 -25.13 -36.70 -26.74
C PRO A 101 -26.34 -36.70 -27.68
#